data_AF-A0A813IU43-F1
#
_entry.id   AF-A0A813IU43-F1
#
_cell.length_a   1.000
_cell.length_b   1.000
_cell.length_c   1.000
_cell.angle_alpha   90.00
_cell.angle_beta   90.00
_cell.angle_gamma   90.00
#
_symmetry.space_group_name_H-M   'P 1'
#
loop_
_entity.id
_entity.type
_entity.pdbx_description
1 polymer ?
#
loop_
_entity_poly.entity_id
_entity_poly.type
_entity_poly.pdbx_seq_one_letter_code
_entity_poly.pdbx_strand_id
1 'polypeptide(L)'
;MASRNIKLQAVESGYNRQHSTYIPADLGSGRGAGPPSLVDHHGQPILSDDLPLLHPLNRADPQDLGLEPDTVPRRCTDCIWIPPYFLGLALLVFVTQESMASAELWKLDSLPDLNGHLCGHVGSVNENKPFLFFCMDILSQFGPDSKNPRLDTYFPICVEECPDSWTTSHLCFQPGENGAIGTYAMVQDYPTIEFVGLMCRPSRSDHTTLFNQYRRFLESAPPIAMIQMLKRAWVTVMIAGLVSIAASYIFIAALGICAGLLVWSALMGVTLASFGFGIYMTWCYQQGGCGDPDSKYRDLGFGLLGFGVMFFFGTLILKLQHSLEVAIELIKASSSCVLQTPTLYLMPLLALLYRGIVAAWIAFVLLNFISAEMPLDPHLVYGDLETSGARLMWWNPWNMQLHLSYTHIAYVAFTGFMGIWTLGVISATSYFIITHGSMLWFFHDGLRGTGGAPFCAILRAYAVVFRYHLGSVISGGFFITLARS
;
A
#
# COMPACT_ATOMS: atom_id res chain seq x y z
N MET A 1 -14.77 -21.84 13.45
CA MET A 1 -14.76 -20.54 14.14
C MET A 1 -16.00 -19.78 13.73
N ALA A 2 -16.75 -19.28 14.72
CA ALA A 2 -18.13 -18.83 14.61
C ALA A 2 -18.31 -17.63 13.66
N SER A 3 -19.18 -17.82 12.66
CA SER A 3 -19.70 -16.76 11.79
C SER A 3 -20.56 -15.81 12.62
N ARG A 4 -20.00 -14.67 13.01
CA ARG A 4 -20.77 -13.57 13.60
C ARG A 4 -21.45 -12.80 12.46
N ASN A 5 -22.76 -12.96 12.39
CA ASN A 5 -23.67 -12.11 11.64
C ASN A 5 -23.44 -10.63 12.05
N ILE A 6 -22.77 -9.87 11.19
CA ILE A 6 -22.82 -8.41 11.22
C ILE A 6 -24.19 -8.03 10.66
N LYS A 7 -25.17 -7.87 11.55
CA LYS A 7 -26.39 -7.12 11.23
C LYS A 7 -25.96 -5.67 11.00
N LEU A 8 -25.77 -5.31 9.73
CA LEU A 8 -25.92 -3.93 9.28
C LEU A 8 -27.35 -3.51 9.65
N GLN A 9 -27.50 -2.85 10.80
CA GLN A 9 -28.64 -1.97 11.02
C GLN A 9 -28.46 -0.82 10.03
N ALA A 10 -28.99 -1.03 8.83
CA ALA A 10 -29.43 0.06 7.99
C ALA A 10 -30.37 0.90 8.86
N VAL A 11 -29.95 2.13 9.14
CA VAL A 11 -30.87 3.18 9.53
C VAL A 11 -31.73 3.43 8.28
N GLU A 12 -32.74 2.58 8.09
CA GLU A 12 -33.94 2.94 7.34
C GLU A 12 -34.62 4.04 8.16
N SER A 13 -34.14 5.27 8.02
CA SER A 13 -34.99 6.42 8.26
C SER A 13 -36.14 6.29 7.28
N GLY A 14 -37.31 5.92 7.80
CA GLY A 14 -38.54 5.78 7.04
C GLY A 14 -38.86 7.08 6.30
N TYR A 15 -38.39 7.17 5.06
CA TYR A 15 -38.96 8.04 4.06
C TYR A 15 -40.20 7.33 3.50
N ASN A 16 -41.18 7.13 4.39
CA ASN A 16 -42.49 6.68 3.99
C ASN A 16 -43.11 7.87 3.25
N ARG A 17 -43.08 7.82 1.92
CA ARG A 17 -43.99 8.61 1.08
C ARG A 17 -45.41 8.31 1.56
N GLN A 18 -45.96 9.18 2.39
CA GLN A 18 -47.40 9.28 2.54
C GLN A 18 -47.95 9.69 1.17
N HIS A 19 -48.40 8.70 0.42
CA HIS A 19 -49.46 8.91 -0.55
C HIS A 19 -50.61 9.55 0.23
N SER A 20 -50.96 10.77 -0.19
CA SER A 20 -52.15 11.50 0.24
C SER A 20 -53.38 10.75 -0.27
N THR A 21 -53.76 9.66 0.38
CA THR A 21 -55.09 9.07 0.26
C THR A 21 -56.04 9.88 1.11
N TYR A 22 -56.86 10.67 0.42
CA TYR A 22 -58.08 11.26 0.94
C TYR A 22 -58.93 10.17 1.62
N ILE A 23 -59.05 10.22 2.95
CA ILE A 23 -60.06 9.47 3.70
C ILE A 23 -61.16 10.47 4.05
N PRO A 24 -62.44 10.24 3.69
CA PRO A 24 -63.53 11.08 4.14
C PRO A 24 -63.75 10.81 5.63
N ALA A 25 -63.57 11.83 6.47
CA ALA A 25 -63.90 11.78 7.88
C ALA A 25 -65.41 11.93 8.04
N ASP A 26 -66.06 10.83 8.38
CA ASP A 26 -67.43 10.81 8.89
C ASP A 26 -67.43 11.12 10.40
N LEU A 27 -68.42 11.91 10.77
CA LEU A 27 -68.84 12.44 12.07
C LEU A 27 -68.36 11.74 13.35
N GLY A 28 -67.62 12.50 14.18
CA GLY A 28 -67.34 12.20 15.58
C GLY A 28 -67.16 13.48 16.40
N SER A 29 -68.28 14.03 16.89
CA SER A 29 -68.34 15.19 17.79
C SER A 29 -67.63 14.89 19.13
N GLY A 30 -66.36 15.27 19.23
CA GLY A 30 -65.63 15.38 20.49
C GLY A 30 -64.84 16.68 20.49
N ARG A 31 -65.30 17.69 21.24
CA ARG A 31 -64.53 18.89 21.58
C ARG A 31 -63.31 18.47 22.41
N GLY A 32 -62.22 18.12 21.74
CA GLY A 32 -60.90 17.89 22.32
C GLY A 32 -59.94 18.94 21.75
N ALA A 33 -59.31 19.70 22.63
CA ALA A 33 -58.40 20.78 22.31
C ALA A 33 -57.39 20.41 21.22
N GLY A 34 -57.32 21.23 20.16
CA GLY A 34 -56.28 21.14 19.16
C GLY A 34 -54.89 21.35 19.78
N PRO A 35 -53.82 20.84 19.14
CA PRO A 35 -52.46 21.06 19.60
C PRO A 35 -52.18 22.57 19.73
N PRO A 36 -51.50 23.02 20.79
CA PRO A 36 -51.23 24.43 21.00
C PRO A 36 -50.39 24.94 19.83
N SER A 37 -50.96 25.85 19.05
CA SER A 37 -50.24 26.67 18.09
C SER A 37 -49.09 27.36 18.82
N LEU A 38 -47.84 27.19 18.38
CA LEU A 38 -46.72 27.99 18.86
C LEU A 38 -46.98 29.44 18.46
N VAL A 39 -47.17 30.27 19.47
CA VAL A 39 -47.39 31.70 19.34
C VAL A 39 -46.16 32.39 19.90
N ASP A 40 -45.64 33.40 19.21
CA ASP A 40 -44.49 34.17 19.71
C ASP A 40 -44.86 34.96 20.99
N HIS A 41 -43.87 35.64 21.59
CA HIS A 41 -44.09 36.50 22.76
C HIS A 41 -45.07 37.66 22.51
N HIS A 42 -45.50 37.89 21.27
CA HIS A 42 -46.45 38.92 20.85
C HIS A 42 -47.82 38.40 20.45
N GLY A 43 -48.10 37.09 20.60
CA GLY A 43 -49.43 36.58 20.28
C GLY A 43 -49.67 36.32 18.78
N GLN A 44 -48.64 36.42 17.94
CA GLN A 44 -48.76 36.17 16.50
C GLN A 44 -48.49 34.68 16.18
N PRO A 45 -49.34 34.03 15.34
CA PRO A 45 -49.05 32.70 14.84
C PRO A 45 -47.77 32.77 14.01
N ILE A 46 -46.75 32.01 14.41
CA ILE A 46 -45.48 31.97 13.70
C ILE A 46 -45.75 31.35 12.33
N LEU A 47 -45.74 32.19 11.29
CA LEU A 47 -45.86 31.73 9.91
C LEU A 47 -44.65 30.83 9.64
N SER A 48 -44.90 29.59 9.22
CA SER A 48 -43.90 28.52 9.05
C SER A 48 -42.72 28.90 8.13
N ASP A 49 -42.84 29.97 7.35
CA ASP A 49 -41.87 30.36 6.34
C ASP A 49 -40.79 31.35 6.87
N ASP A 50 -41.00 31.95 8.04
CA ASP A 50 -40.08 32.96 8.62
C ASP A 50 -39.41 32.52 9.93
N LEU A 51 -39.57 31.26 10.35
CA LEU A 51 -38.79 30.73 11.47
C LEU A 51 -37.30 30.75 11.04
N PRO A 52 -36.43 31.56 11.70
CA PRO A 52 -35.00 31.50 11.46
C PRO A 52 -34.62 30.03 11.63
N LEU A 53 -34.17 29.43 10.53
CA LEU A 53 -33.97 27.99 10.41
C LEU A 53 -33.26 27.50 11.67
N LEU A 54 -33.99 26.80 12.54
CA LEU A 54 -33.36 26.10 13.64
C LEU A 54 -32.30 25.21 12.99
N HIS A 55 -31.05 25.36 13.44
CA HIS A 55 -29.96 24.48 13.08
C HIS A 55 -30.47 23.04 13.05
N PRO A 56 -30.09 22.23 12.06
CA PRO A 56 -30.63 20.88 11.91
C PRO A 56 -30.38 20.10 13.20
N LEU A 57 -31.44 19.97 14.01
CA LEU A 57 -31.42 19.25 15.27
C LEU A 57 -31.34 17.76 14.97
N ASN A 58 -30.37 17.08 15.59
CA ASN A 58 -30.37 15.64 15.62
C ASN A 58 -31.59 15.15 16.38
N ARG A 59 -32.67 14.80 15.66
CA ARG A 59 -33.91 14.29 16.26
C ARG A 59 -33.70 13.01 17.08
N ALA A 60 -32.59 12.30 16.90
CA ALA A 60 -32.26 11.10 17.67
C ALA A 60 -31.64 11.43 19.04
N ASP A 61 -31.08 12.63 19.22
CA ASP A 61 -30.53 13.08 20.50
C ASP A 61 -31.36 14.25 21.05
N PRO A 62 -32.23 14.01 22.06
CA PRO A 62 -33.03 15.07 22.64
C PRO A 62 -32.21 16.14 23.37
N GLN A 63 -30.90 15.92 23.59
CA GLN A 63 -29.98 16.89 24.16
C GLN A 63 -29.22 17.70 23.09
N ASP A 64 -29.40 17.38 21.82
CA ASP A 64 -28.80 18.19 20.76
C ASP A 64 -29.47 19.56 20.75
N LEU A 65 -28.69 20.58 21.05
CA LEU A 65 -29.11 21.98 21.06
C LEU A 65 -28.98 22.63 19.67
N GLY A 66 -28.58 21.86 18.64
CA GLY A 66 -28.29 22.39 17.31
C GLY A 66 -27.06 23.29 17.33
N LEU A 67 -26.16 23.09 18.29
CA LEU A 67 -24.96 23.88 18.46
C LEU A 67 -23.95 23.53 17.37
N GLU A 68 -23.29 24.54 16.82
CA GLU A 68 -22.19 24.34 15.89
C GLU A 68 -21.12 23.44 16.55
N PRO A 69 -20.46 22.54 15.80
CA PRO A 69 -19.46 21.64 16.34
C PRO A 69 -18.42 22.34 17.22
N ASP A 70 -18.03 23.57 16.88
CA ASP A 70 -17.02 24.37 17.59
C ASP A 70 -17.49 24.90 18.96
N THR A 71 -18.80 25.00 19.18
CA THR A 71 -19.39 25.56 20.40
C THR A 71 -19.76 24.50 21.45
N VAL A 72 -19.79 23.23 21.05
CA VAL A 72 -20.12 22.13 21.96
C VAL A 72 -19.00 21.95 23.00
N PRO A 73 -19.30 21.92 24.31
CA PRO A 73 -18.30 21.68 25.34
C PRO A 73 -17.75 20.25 25.24
N ARG A 74 -16.42 20.13 25.12
CA ARG A 74 -15.72 18.84 24.93
C ARG A 74 -14.89 18.47 26.17
N ARG A 75 -14.84 17.17 26.46
CA ARG A 75 -13.92 16.57 27.44
C ARG A 75 -12.87 15.74 26.70
N CYS A 76 -11.68 15.60 27.28
CA CYS A 76 -10.66 14.74 26.71
C CYS A 76 -11.13 13.28 26.70
N THR A 77 -11.02 12.62 25.56
CA THR A 77 -11.46 11.22 25.39
C THR A 77 -10.26 10.28 25.40
N ASP A 78 -10.42 9.13 26.08
CA ASP A 78 -9.50 7.99 26.05
C ASP A 78 -8.03 8.31 26.40
N CYS A 79 -7.78 9.22 27.35
CA CYS A 79 -6.43 9.66 27.73
C CYS A 79 -5.47 8.54 28.14
N ILE A 80 -5.99 7.37 28.54
CA ILE A 80 -5.20 6.18 28.92
C ILE A 80 -4.30 5.68 27.78
N TRP A 81 -4.65 5.95 26.52
CA TRP A 81 -3.87 5.53 25.35
C TRP A 81 -2.71 6.47 25.02
N ILE A 82 -2.70 7.68 25.57
CA ILE A 82 -1.66 8.69 25.27
C ILE A 82 -0.30 8.25 25.83
N PRO A 83 -0.13 7.91 27.14
CA PRO A 83 1.16 7.50 27.67
C PRO A 83 1.83 6.31 26.97
N PRO A 84 1.15 5.16 26.72
CA PRO A 84 1.80 4.00 26.10
C PRO A 84 2.23 4.30 24.66
N TYR A 85 1.49 5.12 23.91
CA TYR A 85 1.87 5.50 22.56
C TYR A 85 3.13 6.37 22.53
N PHE A 86 3.20 7.40 23.37
CA PHE A 86 4.40 8.25 23.44
C PHE A 86 5.61 7.51 24.03
N LEU A 87 5.41 6.60 24.98
CA LEU A 87 6.47 5.70 25.44
C LEU A 87 6.98 4.82 24.30
N GLY A 88 6.09 4.27 23.48
CA GLY A 88 6.44 3.51 22.29
C GLY A 88 7.23 4.33 21.26
N LEU A 89 6.85 5.59 21.02
CA LEU A 89 7.61 6.50 20.15
C LEU A 89 9.00 6.82 20.71
N ALA A 90 9.12 7.02 22.03
CA ALA A 90 10.42 7.25 22.67
C ALA A 90 11.35 6.03 22.53
N LEU A 91 10.81 4.82 22.73
CA LEU A 91 11.53 3.58 22.48
C LEU A 91 11.90 3.41 21.00
N LEU A 92 11.06 3.86 20.06
CA LEU A 92 11.37 3.82 18.63
C LEU A 92 12.54 4.75 18.27
N VAL A 93 12.61 5.94 18.89
CA VAL A 93 13.77 6.84 18.75
C VAL A 93 15.04 6.19 19.30
N PHE A 94 14.95 5.53 20.47
CA PHE A 94 16.07 4.77 21.03
C PHE A 94 16.54 3.65 20.07
N VAL A 95 15.62 2.83 19.56
CA VAL A 95 15.93 1.78 18.56
C VAL A 95 16.55 2.38 17.29
N THR A 96 16.10 3.56 16.87
CA THR A 96 16.69 4.27 15.73
C THR A 96 18.14 4.65 16.00
N GLN A 97 18.45 5.18 17.20
CA GLN A 97 19.82 5.53 17.60
C GLN A 97 20.73 4.30 17.63
N GLU A 98 20.27 3.20 18.22
CA GLU A 98 20.99 1.92 18.22
C GLU A 98 21.24 1.43 16.78
N SER A 99 20.22 1.49 15.92
CA SER A 99 20.36 1.10 14.52
C SER A 99 21.44 1.92 13.80
N MET A 100 21.49 3.23 14.05
CA MET A 100 22.48 4.13 13.43
C MET A 100 23.89 3.87 13.96
N ALA A 101 24.03 3.49 15.23
CA ALA A 101 25.33 3.19 15.82
C ALA A 101 25.96 1.91 15.25
N SER A 102 25.12 0.93 14.85
CA SER A 102 25.57 -0.32 14.23
C SER A 102 25.56 -0.29 12.70
N ALA A 103 25.01 0.75 12.08
CA ALA A 103 24.80 0.79 10.64
C ALA A 103 26.07 1.05 9.85
N GLU A 104 26.20 0.31 8.76
CA GLU A 104 27.22 0.51 7.73
C GLU A 104 26.54 0.57 6.36
N LEU A 105 25.72 1.61 6.16
CA LEU A 105 24.84 1.76 4.98
C LEU A 105 25.58 1.69 3.64
N TRP A 106 26.85 2.08 3.63
CA TRP A 106 27.70 2.02 2.44
C TRP A 106 27.88 0.59 1.90
N LYS A 107 27.73 -0.45 2.75
CA LYS A 107 27.71 -1.86 2.31
C LYS A 107 26.55 -2.18 1.37
N LEU A 108 25.46 -1.41 1.41
CA LEU A 108 24.30 -1.61 0.53
C LEU A 108 24.54 -1.06 -0.89
N ASP A 109 25.58 -0.26 -1.07
CA ASP A 109 25.92 0.37 -2.35
C ASP A 109 26.84 -0.47 -3.24
N SER A 110 27.37 -1.58 -2.73
CA SER A 110 28.31 -2.46 -3.42
C SER A 110 28.03 -3.91 -3.06
N LEU A 111 28.31 -4.84 -3.99
CA LEU A 111 28.19 -6.27 -3.72
C LEU A 111 29.58 -6.84 -3.35
N PRO A 112 29.67 -7.78 -2.40
CA PRO A 112 30.93 -8.45 -2.07
C PRO A 112 31.30 -9.51 -3.11
N ASP A 113 32.60 -9.65 -3.39
CA ASP A 113 33.14 -10.83 -4.08
C ASP A 113 33.25 -12.04 -3.14
N LEU A 114 33.81 -13.15 -3.66
CA LEU A 114 34.12 -14.33 -2.87
C LEU A 114 34.94 -14.07 -1.59
N ASN A 115 35.83 -13.07 -1.62
CA ASN A 115 36.69 -12.73 -0.49
C ASN A 115 36.07 -11.65 0.41
N GLY A 116 34.76 -11.36 0.26
CA GLY A 116 34.09 -10.31 1.02
C GLY A 116 34.53 -8.89 0.64
N HIS A 117 35.34 -8.72 -0.41
CA HIS A 117 35.76 -7.40 -0.88
C HIS A 117 34.67 -6.78 -1.74
N LEU A 118 34.30 -5.56 -1.41
CA LEU A 118 33.20 -4.86 -2.07
C LEU A 118 33.61 -4.33 -3.44
N CYS A 119 32.87 -4.72 -4.48
CA CYS A 119 33.06 -4.26 -5.85
C CYS A 119 32.80 -2.75 -5.96
N GLY A 120 33.77 -1.98 -6.47
CA GLY A 120 33.63 -0.55 -6.75
C GLY A 120 33.65 0.38 -5.54
N HIS A 121 33.96 -0.13 -4.35
CA HIS A 121 34.02 0.69 -3.14
C HIS A 121 35.39 1.36 -2.97
N VAL A 122 35.39 2.66 -2.66
CA VAL A 122 36.62 3.46 -2.48
C VAL A 122 37.46 2.89 -1.33
N GLY A 123 38.72 2.60 -1.59
CA GLY A 123 39.62 1.99 -0.61
C GLY A 123 39.50 0.47 -0.46
N SER A 124 38.63 -0.19 -1.23
CA SER A 124 38.62 -1.65 -1.34
C SER A 124 39.64 -2.14 -2.38
N VAL A 125 40.05 -3.41 -2.30
CA VAL A 125 40.93 -4.04 -3.31
C VAL A 125 40.29 -4.02 -4.71
N ASN A 126 38.96 -3.93 -4.77
CA ASN A 126 38.15 -3.93 -5.98
C ASN A 126 37.60 -2.54 -6.32
N GLU A 127 38.26 -1.44 -5.91
CA GLU A 127 37.81 -0.07 -6.18
C GLU A 127 37.57 0.20 -7.68
N ASN A 128 38.44 -0.33 -8.56
CA ASN A 128 38.31 -0.19 -10.02
C ASN A 128 37.45 -1.28 -10.67
N LYS A 129 36.76 -2.11 -9.88
CA LYS A 129 35.99 -3.26 -10.36
C LYS A 129 34.56 -3.18 -9.84
N PRO A 130 33.70 -2.35 -10.44
CA PRO A 130 32.39 -2.02 -9.88
C PRO A 130 31.33 -3.11 -10.10
N PHE A 131 31.57 -4.08 -10.98
CA PHE A 131 30.56 -5.08 -11.33
C PHE A 131 30.84 -6.43 -10.74
N LEU A 132 29.81 -7.08 -10.19
CA LEU A 132 29.83 -8.47 -9.79
C LEU A 132 29.55 -9.38 -11.00
N PHE A 133 30.47 -10.27 -11.30
CA PHE A 133 30.38 -11.26 -12.38
C PHE A 133 30.33 -12.68 -11.79
N PHE A 134 29.47 -13.51 -12.37
CA PHE A 134 29.33 -14.91 -11.99
C PHE A 134 30.08 -15.77 -13.00
N CYS A 135 31.07 -16.53 -12.54
CA CYS A 135 31.82 -17.40 -13.44
C CYS A 135 30.96 -18.57 -13.94
N MET A 136 31.34 -19.18 -15.07
CA MET A 136 30.79 -20.48 -15.45
C MET A 136 31.51 -21.60 -14.69
N ASP A 137 30.80 -22.69 -14.43
CA ASP A 137 31.40 -23.93 -13.94
C ASP A 137 32.33 -24.50 -15.02
N ILE A 138 33.61 -24.75 -14.68
CA ILE A 138 34.63 -25.22 -15.62
C ILE A 138 34.25 -26.54 -16.28
N LEU A 139 33.56 -27.42 -15.53
CA LEU A 139 33.09 -28.71 -16.04
C LEU A 139 32.04 -28.53 -17.13
N SER A 140 31.27 -27.45 -17.04
CA SER A 140 30.24 -27.12 -18.02
C SER A 140 30.80 -26.49 -19.32
N GLN A 141 32.06 -26.02 -19.32
CA GLN A 141 32.68 -25.43 -20.52
C GLN A 141 33.23 -26.47 -21.48
N PHE A 142 34.00 -27.43 -20.96
CA PHE A 142 34.77 -28.37 -21.79
C PHE A 142 34.23 -29.81 -21.75
N GLY A 143 33.17 -30.05 -20.98
CA GLY A 143 32.56 -31.36 -20.78
C GLY A 143 31.45 -31.74 -21.78
N PRO A 144 30.91 -32.97 -21.65
CA PRO A 144 29.72 -33.41 -22.39
C PRO A 144 28.48 -32.52 -22.12
N ASP A 145 28.50 -31.76 -21.02
CA ASP A 145 27.48 -30.79 -20.62
C ASP A 145 27.67 -29.39 -21.22
N SER A 146 28.58 -29.19 -22.19
CA SER A 146 28.73 -27.93 -22.95
C SER A 146 27.44 -27.41 -23.58
N LYS A 147 26.43 -28.28 -23.77
CA LYS A 147 25.10 -27.89 -24.23
C LYS A 147 24.28 -27.15 -23.15
N ASN A 148 24.61 -27.32 -21.87
CA ASN A 148 23.91 -26.78 -20.72
C ASN A 148 24.91 -26.10 -19.77
N PRO A 149 25.49 -24.96 -20.16
CA PRO A 149 26.41 -24.22 -19.30
C PRO A 149 25.75 -23.90 -17.96
N ARG A 150 26.52 -24.03 -16.89
CA ARG A 150 26.07 -23.78 -15.51
C ARG A 150 26.80 -22.57 -14.96
N LEU A 151 26.03 -21.72 -14.29
CA LEU A 151 26.53 -20.53 -13.65
C LEU A 151 26.96 -20.85 -12.23
N ASP A 152 28.20 -20.54 -11.91
CA ASP A 152 28.69 -20.56 -10.55
C ASP A 152 28.20 -19.30 -9.83
N THR A 153 27.14 -19.49 -9.05
CA THR A 153 26.55 -18.42 -8.24
C THR A 153 27.19 -18.33 -6.85
N TYR A 154 28.06 -19.27 -6.48
CA TYR A 154 28.65 -19.34 -5.15
C TYR A 154 29.94 -18.52 -5.04
N PHE A 155 30.71 -18.47 -6.13
CA PHE A 155 32.04 -17.86 -6.16
C PHE A 155 32.10 -16.68 -7.15
N PRO A 156 31.34 -15.60 -6.91
CA PRO A 156 31.35 -14.42 -7.78
C PRO A 156 32.68 -13.66 -7.67
N ILE A 157 33.03 -12.93 -8.72
CA ILE A 157 34.22 -12.07 -8.78
C ILE A 157 33.84 -10.63 -9.14
N CYS A 158 34.61 -9.65 -8.71
CA CYS A 158 34.48 -8.29 -9.21
C CYS A 158 35.23 -8.13 -10.55
N VAL A 159 34.63 -7.42 -11.50
CA VAL A 159 35.21 -7.08 -12.81
C VAL A 159 35.09 -5.58 -13.10
N GLU A 160 36.00 -5.06 -13.92
CA GLU A 160 36.04 -3.64 -14.34
C GLU A 160 34.91 -3.33 -15.33
N GLU A 161 34.72 -4.21 -16.31
CA GLU A 161 33.67 -4.12 -17.32
C GLU A 161 32.99 -5.48 -17.47
N CYS A 162 31.68 -5.48 -17.79
CA CYS A 162 30.95 -6.71 -18.05
C CYS A 162 31.37 -7.31 -19.40
N PRO A 163 31.82 -8.59 -19.46
CA PRO A 163 32.23 -9.22 -20.70
C PRO A 163 31.11 -9.17 -21.74
N ASP A 164 31.41 -8.75 -22.96
CA ASP A 164 30.46 -8.62 -24.07
C ASP A 164 30.54 -9.79 -25.08
N SER A 165 31.49 -10.70 -24.87
CA SER A 165 31.86 -11.74 -25.83
C SER A 165 32.46 -12.97 -25.13
N TRP A 166 32.69 -14.04 -25.92
CA TRP A 166 33.30 -15.30 -25.45
C TRP A 166 34.82 -15.33 -25.58
N THR A 167 35.44 -14.22 -26.00
CA THR A 167 36.88 -14.18 -26.30
C THR A 167 37.73 -13.86 -25.08
N THR A 168 37.11 -13.30 -24.05
CA THR A 168 37.77 -13.00 -22.78
C THR A 168 37.66 -14.18 -21.81
N SER A 169 38.49 -14.14 -20.78
CA SER A 169 38.50 -15.14 -19.71
C SER A 169 38.95 -14.49 -18.43
N HIS A 170 38.29 -14.83 -17.32
CA HIS A 170 38.66 -14.38 -15.99
C HIS A 170 39.18 -15.52 -15.12
N LEU A 171 39.98 -15.15 -14.11
CA LEU A 171 40.46 -16.09 -13.11
C LEU A 171 39.34 -16.35 -12.09
N CYS A 172 38.76 -17.55 -12.14
CA CYS A 172 37.63 -17.95 -11.32
C CYS A 172 38.04 -19.02 -10.32
N PHE A 173 37.51 -18.96 -9.10
CA PHE A 173 37.73 -20.01 -8.11
C PHE A 173 36.89 -21.24 -8.47
N GLN A 174 37.52 -22.42 -8.45
CA GLN A 174 36.86 -23.70 -8.66
C GLN A 174 36.96 -24.51 -7.37
N PRO A 175 35.84 -24.90 -6.75
CA PRO A 175 35.87 -25.74 -5.56
C PRO A 175 36.49 -27.10 -5.90
N GLY A 176 37.40 -27.58 -5.05
CA GLY A 176 37.99 -28.89 -5.26
C GLY A 176 36.98 -30.00 -5.00
N GLU A 177 36.97 -31.03 -5.86
CA GLU A 177 36.12 -32.21 -5.65
C GLU A 177 36.56 -33.00 -4.41
N ASN A 178 35.60 -33.60 -3.69
CA ASN A 178 35.85 -34.51 -2.57
C ASN A 178 36.72 -33.93 -1.44
N GLY A 179 36.63 -32.62 -1.20
CA GLY A 179 37.39 -31.93 -0.14
C GLY A 179 38.82 -31.57 -0.54
N ALA A 180 39.18 -31.67 -1.83
CA ALA A 180 40.40 -31.07 -2.34
C ALA A 180 40.37 -29.53 -2.16
N ILE A 181 41.56 -28.94 -1.98
CA ILE A 181 41.73 -27.49 -1.92
C ILE A 181 41.26 -26.89 -3.25
N GLY A 182 40.38 -25.89 -3.18
CA GLY A 182 39.92 -25.18 -4.38
C GLY A 182 41.06 -24.47 -5.08
N THR A 183 41.00 -24.40 -6.41
CA THR A 183 42.05 -23.78 -7.23
C THR A 183 41.47 -22.70 -8.11
N TYR A 184 42.28 -21.69 -8.42
CA TYR A 184 41.92 -20.66 -9.37
C TYR A 184 42.26 -21.13 -10.79
N ALA A 185 41.29 -21.09 -11.69
CA ALA A 185 41.46 -21.47 -13.09
C ALA A 185 40.98 -20.34 -14.01
N MET A 186 41.63 -20.19 -15.16
CA MET A 186 41.12 -19.31 -16.22
C MET A 186 39.89 -19.96 -16.84
N VAL A 187 38.74 -19.29 -16.72
CA VAL A 187 37.44 -19.74 -17.20
C VAL A 187 37.00 -18.80 -18.32
N GLN A 188 36.55 -19.35 -19.44
CA GLN A 188 36.07 -18.54 -20.57
C GLN A 188 34.85 -17.72 -20.15
N ASP A 189 34.76 -16.45 -20.56
CA ASP A 189 33.61 -15.61 -20.23
C ASP A 189 32.42 -15.89 -21.16
N TYR A 190 31.27 -15.31 -20.84
CA TYR A 190 30.08 -15.31 -21.67
C TYR A 190 29.54 -13.87 -21.81
N PRO A 191 28.82 -13.55 -22.90
CA PRO A 191 28.27 -12.23 -23.13
C PRO A 191 27.25 -11.86 -22.05
N THR A 192 27.51 -10.73 -21.41
CA THR A 192 26.72 -10.13 -20.35
C THR A 192 26.40 -8.69 -20.69
N ILE A 193 25.40 -8.15 -19.98
CA ILE A 193 25.03 -6.75 -20.00
C ILE A 193 24.96 -6.24 -18.58
N GLU A 194 25.36 -4.99 -18.38
CA GLU A 194 25.27 -4.34 -17.08
C GLU A 194 23.83 -4.36 -16.56
N PHE A 195 23.66 -4.78 -15.32
CA PHE A 195 22.36 -4.86 -14.66
C PHE A 195 22.39 -4.11 -13.34
N VAL A 196 21.56 -3.06 -13.26
CA VAL A 196 21.50 -2.13 -12.12
C VAL A 196 22.88 -1.52 -11.79
N GLY A 197 23.83 -1.60 -12.74
CA GLY A 197 25.24 -1.17 -12.65
C GLY A 197 25.97 -1.67 -11.41
N LEU A 198 25.63 -2.88 -10.96
CA LEU A 198 26.30 -3.57 -9.85
C LEU A 198 26.68 -5.00 -10.22
N MET A 199 26.06 -5.57 -11.24
CA MET A 199 26.28 -6.95 -11.64
C MET A 199 26.13 -7.13 -13.14
N CYS A 200 26.79 -8.17 -13.65
CA CYS A 200 26.73 -8.55 -15.05
C CYS A 200 25.67 -9.62 -15.27
N ARG A 201 24.62 -9.28 -16.02
CA ARG A 201 23.52 -10.19 -16.33
C ARG A 201 23.77 -10.91 -17.65
N PRO A 202 23.59 -12.25 -17.73
CA PRO A 202 23.67 -12.98 -19.00
C PRO A 202 22.71 -12.41 -20.06
N SER A 203 23.16 -12.28 -21.31
CA SER A 203 22.26 -11.89 -22.41
C SER A 203 21.22 -12.98 -22.67
N ARG A 204 19.94 -12.59 -22.78
CA ARG A 204 18.83 -13.54 -23.03
C ARG A 204 18.89 -14.17 -24.42
N SER A 205 19.50 -13.49 -25.39
CA SER A 205 19.61 -13.97 -26.78
C SER A 205 20.49 -15.22 -26.89
N ASP A 206 21.49 -15.33 -26.03
CA ASP A 206 22.59 -16.25 -26.27
C ASP A 206 22.38 -17.56 -25.49
N HIS A 207 22.02 -17.48 -24.20
CA HIS A 207 21.78 -18.67 -23.38
C HIS A 207 20.61 -18.50 -22.39
N THR A 208 19.45 -19.05 -22.75
CA THR A 208 18.26 -19.04 -21.88
C THR A 208 18.48 -19.81 -20.57
N THR A 209 19.34 -20.83 -20.57
CA THR A 209 19.71 -21.62 -19.39
C THR A 209 20.46 -20.79 -18.35
N LEU A 210 21.50 -20.06 -18.76
CA LEU A 210 22.27 -19.14 -17.90
C LEU A 210 21.36 -18.03 -17.36
N PHE A 211 20.54 -17.44 -18.23
CA PHE A 211 19.58 -16.41 -17.82
C PHE A 211 18.60 -16.92 -16.77
N ASN A 212 18.08 -18.14 -16.92
CA ASN A 212 17.15 -18.75 -15.96
C ASN A 212 17.84 -19.08 -14.63
N GLN A 213 19.11 -19.51 -14.64
CA GLN A 213 19.88 -19.73 -13.41
C GLN A 213 20.15 -18.41 -12.67
N TYR A 214 20.58 -17.38 -13.39
CA TYR A 214 20.72 -16.03 -12.87
C TYR A 214 19.40 -15.46 -12.33
N ARG A 215 18.28 -15.74 -12.99
CA ARG A 215 16.96 -15.33 -12.50
C ARG A 215 16.60 -16.02 -11.18
N ARG A 216 16.81 -17.33 -11.07
CA ARG A 216 16.58 -18.08 -9.82
C ARG A 216 17.45 -17.53 -8.70
N PHE A 217 18.70 -17.19 -9.03
CA PHE A 217 19.60 -16.51 -8.12
C PHE A 217 19.00 -15.18 -7.64
N LEU A 218 18.54 -14.30 -8.54
CA LEU A 218 17.93 -13.02 -8.17
C LEU A 218 16.66 -13.20 -7.32
N GLU A 219 15.87 -14.24 -7.58
CA GLU A 219 14.68 -14.58 -6.79
C GLU A 219 15.05 -15.05 -5.37
N SER A 220 16.25 -15.62 -5.18
CA SER A 220 16.79 -16.01 -3.88
C SER A 220 17.67 -14.97 -3.20
N ALA A 221 18.18 -13.98 -3.95
CA ALA A 221 19.15 -13.01 -3.46
C ALA A 221 18.51 -12.03 -2.46
N PRO A 222 19.30 -11.51 -1.51
CA PRO A 222 18.84 -10.51 -0.56
C PRO A 222 18.33 -9.23 -1.28
N PRO A 223 17.47 -8.43 -0.64
CA PRO A 223 16.80 -7.28 -1.25
C PRO A 223 17.72 -6.11 -1.66
N ILE A 224 19.05 -6.28 -1.63
CA ILE A 224 20.05 -5.30 -2.05
C ILE A 224 19.81 -4.87 -3.50
N ALA A 225 19.54 -5.84 -4.40
CA ALA A 225 19.21 -5.54 -5.78
C ALA A 225 17.94 -4.67 -5.89
N MET A 226 16.94 -4.89 -5.04
CA MET A 226 15.70 -4.10 -5.03
C MET A 226 15.95 -2.67 -4.54
N ILE A 227 16.80 -2.48 -3.52
CA ILE A 227 17.18 -1.16 -3.02
C ILE A 227 17.86 -0.34 -4.13
N GLN A 228 18.70 -0.99 -4.91
CA GLN A 228 19.43 -0.33 -6.00
C GLN A 228 18.54 -0.03 -7.21
N MET A 229 17.59 -0.93 -7.50
CA MET A 229 16.52 -0.63 -8.45
C MET A 229 15.69 0.57 -7.99
N LEU A 230 15.35 0.66 -6.69
CA LEU A 230 14.62 1.80 -6.14
C LEU A 230 15.44 3.09 -6.23
N LYS A 231 16.75 3.04 -5.92
CA LYS A 231 17.70 4.15 -6.07
C LYS A 231 17.84 4.64 -7.51
N ARG A 232 17.60 3.79 -8.52
CA ARG A 232 17.56 4.21 -9.92
C ARG A 232 16.17 4.68 -10.37
N ALA A 233 15.11 4.07 -9.83
CA ALA A 233 13.74 4.32 -10.24
C ALA A 233 13.06 5.48 -9.50
N TRP A 234 13.68 6.08 -8.47
CA TRP A 234 13.01 7.07 -7.61
C TRP A 234 12.46 8.27 -8.40
N VAL A 235 13.18 8.77 -9.42
CA VAL A 235 12.70 9.88 -10.25
C VAL A 235 11.41 9.49 -10.98
N THR A 236 11.39 8.30 -11.59
CA THR A 236 10.22 7.76 -12.27
C THR A 236 9.05 7.54 -11.30
N VAL A 237 9.32 7.02 -10.11
CA VAL A 237 8.30 6.84 -9.05
C VAL A 237 7.74 8.18 -8.59
N MET A 238 8.58 9.21 -8.41
CA MET A 238 8.16 10.55 -8.05
C MET A 238 7.30 11.21 -9.12
N ILE A 239 7.70 11.11 -10.40
CA ILE A 239 6.91 11.62 -11.53
C ILE A 239 5.56 10.89 -11.61
N ALA A 240 5.55 9.56 -11.52
CA ALA A 240 4.33 8.77 -11.52
C ALA A 240 3.40 9.15 -10.34
N GLY A 241 3.97 9.38 -9.16
CA GLY A 241 3.24 9.87 -7.99
C GLY A 241 2.60 11.24 -8.22
N LEU A 242 3.34 12.20 -8.77
CA LEU A 242 2.83 13.54 -9.09
C LEU A 242 1.72 13.49 -10.15
N VAL A 243 1.91 12.70 -11.21
CA VAL A 243 0.88 12.48 -12.25
C VAL A 243 -0.36 11.83 -11.65
N SER A 244 -0.20 10.85 -10.77
CA SER A 244 -1.31 10.19 -10.08
C SER A 244 -2.09 11.15 -9.17
N ILE A 245 -1.40 12.04 -8.46
CA ILE A 245 -2.03 13.10 -7.65
C ILE A 245 -2.84 14.03 -8.54
N ALA A 246 -2.26 14.54 -9.63
CA ALA A 246 -2.95 15.42 -10.57
C ALA A 246 -4.19 14.73 -11.20
N ALA A 247 -4.03 13.48 -11.66
CA ALA A 247 -5.12 12.68 -12.21
C ALA A 247 -6.24 12.45 -11.18
N SER A 248 -5.90 12.27 -9.90
CA SER A 248 -6.88 12.11 -8.83
C SER A 248 -7.73 13.36 -8.61
N TYR A 249 -7.13 14.56 -8.68
CA TYR A 249 -7.89 15.81 -8.61
C TYR A 249 -8.79 16.03 -9.83
N ILE A 250 -8.28 15.73 -11.03
CA ILE A 250 -9.09 15.77 -12.26
C ILE A 250 -10.28 14.82 -12.15
N PHE A 251 -10.06 13.62 -11.60
CA PHE A 251 -11.12 12.64 -11.37
C PHE A 251 -12.16 13.13 -10.35
N ILE A 252 -11.75 13.73 -9.23
CA ILE A 252 -12.68 14.32 -8.25
C ILE A 252 -13.49 15.47 -8.88
N ALA A 253 -12.86 16.33 -9.68
CA ALA A 253 -13.55 17.38 -10.42
C ALA A 253 -14.56 16.81 -11.42
N ALA A 254 -14.18 15.75 -12.14
CA ALA A 254 -15.08 15.04 -13.06
C ALA A 254 -16.26 14.39 -12.33
N LEU A 255 -16.07 13.86 -11.11
CA LEU A 255 -17.17 13.38 -10.26
C LEU A 255 -18.14 14.52 -9.89
N GLY A 256 -17.63 15.73 -9.59
CA GLY A 256 -18.47 16.89 -9.32
C GLY A 256 -19.41 17.26 -10.48
N ILE A 257 -18.95 17.13 -11.72
CA ILE A 257 -19.71 17.54 -12.92
C ILE A 257 -20.58 16.37 -13.44
N CYS A 258 -20.04 15.16 -13.47
CA CYS A 258 -20.57 14.03 -14.22
C CYS A 258 -20.67 12.73 -13.40
N ALA A 259 -20.85 12.79 -12.07
CA ALA A 259 -20.96 11.60 -11.21
C ALA A 259 -21.91 10.52 -11.77
N GLY A 260 -23.09 10.93 -12.25
CA GLY A 260 -24.06 9.98 -12.83
C GLY A 260 -23.49 9.23 -14.03
N LEU A 261 -22.93 9.95 -15.00
CA LEU A 261 -22.33 9.34 -16.20
C LEU A 261 -21.16 8.42 -15.82
N LEU A 262 -20.33 8.81 -14.85
CA LEU A 262 -19.18 8.01 -14.41
C LEU A 262 -19.63 6.71 -13.70
N VAL A 263 -20.61 6.78 -12.79
CA VAL A 263 -21.13 5.61 -12.08
C VAL A 263 -21.82 4.65 -13.06
N TRP A 264 -22.69 5.17 -13.93
CA TRP A 264 -23.39 4.35 -14.92
C TRP A 264 -22.42 3.75 -15.96
N SER A 265 -21.43 4.52 -16.44
CA SER A 265 -20.42 3.99 -17.37
C SER A 265 -19.52 2.93 -16.72
N ALA A 266 -19.15 3.08 -15.45
CA ALA A 266 -18.39 2.06 -14.74
C ALA A 266 -19.19 0.75 -14.54
N LEU A 267 -20.46 0.86 -14.14
CA LEU A 267 -21.35 -0.29 -13.98
C LEU A 267 -21.62 -1.01 -15.32
N MET A 268 -21.87 -0.23 -16.38
CA MET A 268 -21.99 -0.77 -17.74
C MET A 268 -20.68 -1.39 -18.21
N GLY A 269 -19.54 -0.74 -17.94
CA GLY A 269 -18.22 -1.24 -18.29
C GLY A 269 -17.92 -2.61 -17.69
N VAL A 270 -18.15 -2.80 -16.38
CA VAL A 270 -17.97 -4.10 -15.71
C VAL A 270 -18.92 -5.17 -16.29
N THR A 271 -20.17 -4.81 -16.56
CA THR A 271 -21.16 -5.73 -17.14
C THR A 271 -20.77 -6.14 -18.56
N LEU A 272 -20.40 -5.17 -19.41
CA LEU A 272 -19.99 -5.39 -20.80
C LEU A 272 -18.63 -6.12 -20.90
N ALA A 273 -17.68 -5.82 -20.01
CA ALA A 273 -16.40 -6.52 -19.97
C ALA A 273 -16.59 -8.01 -19.59
N SER A 274 -17.45 -8.28 -18.60
CA SER A 274 -17.79 -9.66 -18.22
C SER A 274 -18.51 -10.41 -19.34
N PHE A 275 -19.41 -9.72 -20.06
CA PHE A 275 -20.09 -10.27 -21.23
C PHE A 275 -19.13 -10.56 -22.39
N GLY A 276 -18.27 -9.60 -22.73
CA GLY A 276 -17.25 -9.74 -23.77
C GLY A 276 -16.27 -10.86 -23.45
N PHE A 277 -15.84 -10.97 -22.18
CA PHE A 277 -15.02 -12.09 -21.70
C PHE A 277 -15.74 -13.44 -21.85
N GLY A 278 -17.02 -13.51 -21.49
CA GLY A 278 -17.87 -14.69 -21.67
C GLY A 278 -17.96 -15.13 -23.12
N ILE A 279 -18.23 -14.19 -24.03
CA ILE A 279 -18.25 -14.43 -25.49
C ILE A 279 -16.90 -14.94 -25.98
N TYR A 280 -15.81 -14.26 -25.61
CA TYR A 280 -14.45 -14.60 -26.05
C TYR A 280 -14.07 -16.03 -25.64
N MET A 281 -14.30 -16.39 -24.38
CA MET A 281 -14.00 -17.74 -23.88
C MET A 281 -14.88 -18.81 -24.52
N THR A 282 -16.17 -18.51 -24.77
CA THR A 282 -17.08 -19.43 -25.49
C THR A 282 -16.66 -19.62 -26.94
N TRP A 283 -16.15 -18.56 -27.58
CA TRP A 283 -15.58 -18.65 -28.93
C TRP A 283 -14.31 -19.52 -28.95
N CYS A 284 -13.41 -19.38 -27.97
CA CYS A 284 -12.26 -20.30 -27.84
C CYS A 284 -12.69 -21.76 -27.65
N TYR A 285 -13.73 -22.03 -26.85
CA TYR A 285 -14.28 -23.38 -26.71
C TYR A 285 -14.71 -23.98 -28.05
N GLN A 286 -15.32 -23.16 -28.93
CA GLN A 286 -15.71 -23.59 -30.27
C GLN A 286 -14.51 -23.88 -31.18
N GLN A 287 -13.39 -23.16 -31.01
CA GLN A 287 -12.14 -23.39 -31.74
C GLN A 287 -11.28 -24.55 -31.19
N GLY A 288 -11.72 -25.21 -30.11
CA GLY A 288 -10.98 -26.31 -29.48
C GLY A 288 -10.02 -25.89 -28.36
N GLY A 289 -10.10 -24.64 -27.89
CA GLY A 289 -9.30 -24.09 -26.78
C GLY A 289 -8.48 -22.85 -27.18
N CYS A 290 -8.19 -21.94 -26.24
CA CYS A 290 -7.32 -20.78 -26.49
C CYS A 290 -5.81 -21.17 -26.46
N GLY A 291 -5.37 -22.08 -27.33
CA GLY A 291 -3.96 -22.46 -27.51
C GLY A 291 -3.52 -23.79 -26.87
N ASP A 292 -4.38 -24.42 -26.07
CA ASP A 292 -4.15 -25.74 -25.49
C ASP A 292 -5.41 -26.63 -25.70
N PRO A 293 -5.32 -27.77 -26.41
CA PRO A 293 -6.48 -28.64 -26.66
C PRO A 293 -7.15 -29.14 -25.38
N ASP A 294 -6.37 -29.30 -24.30
CA ASP A 294 -6.86 -29.80 -23.02
C ASP A 294 -7.60 -28.71 -22.22
N SER A 295 -7.50 -27.43 -22.62
CA SER A 295 -8.19 -26.31 -21.95
C SER A 295 -9.65 -26.17 -22.33
N LYS A 296 -10.15 -26.93 -23.31
CA LYS A 296 -11.49 -26.72 -23.88
C LYS A 296 -12.61 -26.60 -22.84
N TYR A 297 -12.75 -27.57 -21.92
CA TYR A 297 -13.80 -27.52 -20.90
C TYR A 297 -13.58 -26.42 -19.85
N ARG A 298 -12.31 -26.06 -19.59
CA ARG A 298 -11.96 -24.96 -18.70
C ARG A 298 -12.39 -23.62 -19.30
N ASP A 299 -12.17 -23.42 -20.59
CA ASP A 299 -12.54 -22.20 -21.30
C ASP A 299 -14.07 -22.05 -21.34
N LEU A 300 -14.83 -23.13 -21.55
CA LEU A 300 -16.29 -23.12 -21.41
C LEU A 300 -16.74 -22.74 -19.99
N GLY A 301 -16.08 -23.31 -18.97
CA GLY A 301 -16.35 -22.98 -17.57
C GLY A 301 -16.15 -21.49 -17.27
N PHE A 302 -15.05 -20.90 -17.74
CA PHE A 302 -14.81 -19.45 -17.62
C PHE A 302 -15.80 -18.61 -18.43
N GLY A 303 -16.22 -19.09 -19.61
CA GLY A 303 -17.26 -18.45 -20.41
C GLY A 303 -18.60 -18.36 -19.67
N LEU A 304 -19.06 -19.49 -19.12
CA LEU A 304 -20.29 -19.55 -18.31
C LEU A 304 -20.19 -18.71 -17.03
N LEU A 305 -19.02 -18.69 -16.38
CA LEU A 305 -18.77 -17.82 -15.23
C LEU A 305 -18.90 -16.34 -15.63
N GLY A 306 -18.31 -15.93 -16.75
CA GLY A 306 -18.42 -14.55 -17.27
C GLY A 306 -19.86 -14.12 -17.52
N PHE A 307 -20.68 -14.98 -18.14
CA PHE A 307 -22.12 -14.72 -18.31
C PHE A 307 -22.88 -14.69 -16.98
N GLY A 308 -22.53 -15.56 -16.03
CA GLY A 308 -23.12 -15.56 -14.69
C GLY A 308 -22.84 -14.25 -13.94
N VAL A 309 -21.60 -13.75 -14.01
CA VAL A 309 -21.20 -12.46 -13.44
C VAL A 309 -21.95 -11.31 -14.12
N MET A 310 -22.07 -11.31 -15.45
CA MET A 310 -22.86 -10.32 -16.18
C MET A 310 -24.34 -10.32 -15.73
N PHE A 311 -24.98 -11.48 -15.65
CA PHE A 311 -26.38 -11.60 -15.23
C PHE A 311 -26.57 -11.11 -13.78
N PHE A 312 -25.66 -11.48 -12.89
CA PHE A 312 -25.67 -11.03 -11.50
C PHE A 312 -25.55 -9.50 -11.40
N PHE A 313 -24.55 -8.89 -12.04
CA PHE A 313 -24.41 -7.42 -12.00
C PHE A 313 -25.55 -6.70 -12.72
N GLY A 314 -26.03 -7.22 -13.85
CA GLY A 314 -27.18 -6.66 -14.56
C GLY A 314 -28.45 -6.64 -13.71
N THR A 315 -28.75 -7.73 -13.02
CA THR A 315 -29.90 -7.79 -12.09
C THR A 315 -29.72 -6.90 -10.86
N LEU A 316 -28.51 -6.81 -10.31
CA LEU A 316 -28.20 -5.86 -9.23
C LEU A 316 -28.42 -4.42 -9.65
N ILE A 317 -27.99 -4.03 -10.86
CA ILE A 317 -28.19 -2.67 -11.39
C ILE A 317 -29.68 -2.34 -11.49
N LEU A 318 -30.50 -3.26 -12.03
CA LEU A 318 -31.94 -3.06 -12.14
C LEU A 318 -32.61 -2.95 -10.76
N LYS A 319 -32.22 -3.79 -9.80
CA LYS A 319 -32.80 -3.79 -8.45
C LYS A 319 -32.38 -2.56 -7.63
N LEU A 320 -31.14 -2.11 -7.80
CA LEU A 320 -30.54 -1.04 -6.99
C LEU A 320 -30.61 0.33 -7.65
N GLN A 321 -31.33 0.50 -8.77
CA GLN A 321 -31.39 1.78 -9.49
C GLN A 321 -31.70 2.97 -8.58
N HIS A 322 -32.71 2.87 -7.71
CA HIS A 322 -33.07 3.97 -6.82
C HIS A 322 -31.99 4.26 -5.77
N SER A 323 -31.40 3.21 -5.19
CA SER A 323 -30.27 3.36 -4.26
C SER A 323 -29.03 3.95 -4.95
N LEU A 324 -28.81 3.64 -6.23
CA LEU A 324 -27.74 4.21 -7.04
C LEU A 324 -27.98 5.69 -7.33
N GLU A 325 -29.22 6.12 -7.59
CA GLU A 325 -29.58 7.53 -7.75
C GLU A 325 -29.27 8.33 -6.48
N VAL A 326 -29.66 7.80 -5.30
CA VAL A 326 -29.31 8.41 -4.01
C VAL A 326 -27.81 8.46 -3.81
N ALA A 327 -27.09 7.38 -4.12
CA ALA A 327 -25.63 7.34 -4.04
C ALA A 327 -24.96 8.37 -4.97
N ILE A 328 -25.49 8.57 -6.18
CA ILE A 328 -25.00 9.58 -7.14
C ILE A 328 -25.16 10.99 -6.55
N GLU A 329 -26.31 11.30 -5.96
CA GLU A 329 -26.53 12.60 -5.31
C GLU A 329 -25.63 12.79 -4.09
N LEU A 330 -25.39 11.74 -3.30
CA LEU A 330 -24.41 11.79 -2.20
C LEU A 330 -22.97 12.02 -2.69
N ILE A 331 -22.58 11.41 -3.81
CA ILE A 331 -21.26 11.62 -4.44
C ILE A 331 -21.14 13.06 -4.96
N LYS A 332 -22.19 13.60 -5.60
CA LYS A 332 -22.22 15.00 -6.04
C LYS A 332 -22.09 15.95 -4.85
N ALA A 333 -22.84 15.73 -3.79
CA ALA A 333 -22.78 16.54 -2.57
C ALA A 333 -21.39 16.46 -1.92
N SER A 334 -20.80 15.26 -1.81
CA SER A 334 -19.46 15.07 -1.26
C SER A 334 -18.38 15.74 -2.12
N SER A 335 -18.50 15.64 -3.44
CA SER A 335 -17.58 16.30 -4.37
C SER A 335 -17.71 17.81 -4.27
N SER A 336 -18.95 18.33 -4.20
CA SER A 336 -19.21 19.76 -3.97
C SER A 336 -18.60 20.25 -2.65
N CYS A 337 -18.73 19.48 -1.56
CA CYS A 337 -18.09 19.78 -0.27
C CYS A 337 -16.57 19.92 -0.39
N VAL A 338 -15.92 18.97 -1.07
CA VAL A 338 -14.47 19.02 -1.30
C VAL A 338 -14.12 20.21 -2.19
N LEU A 339 -14.91 20.46 -3.23
CA LEU A 339 -14.62 21.53 -4.20
C LEU A 339 -14.77 22.93 -3.60
N GLN A 340 -15.76 23.12 -2.73
CA GLN A 340 -16.07 24.37 -2.03
C GLN A 340 -15.23 24.60 -0.77
N THR A 341 -14.43 23.61 -0.35
CA THR A 341 -13.56 23.71 0.83
C THR A 341 -12.10 23.56 0.42
N PRO A 342 -11.42 24.65 0.00
CA PRO A 342 -10.06 24.57 -0.54
C PRO A 342 -9.05 23.88 0.38
N THR A 343 -9.24 24.00 1.69
CA THR A 343 -8.36 23.34 2.66
C THR A 343 -8.44 21.82 2.57
N LEU A 344 -9.62 21.23 2.28
CA LEU A 344 -9.79 19.76 2.18
C LEU A 344 -8.94 19.14 1.08
N TYR A 345 -8.59 19.89 0.02
CA TYR A 345 -7.66 19.41 -1.01
C TYR A 345 -6.26 19.13 -0.46
N LEU A 346 -5.82 19.88 0.54
CA LEU A 346 -4.49 19.73 1.13
C LEU A 346 -4.41 18.51 2.05
N MET A 347 -5.54 18.04 2.58
CA MET A 347 -5.56 16.98 3.59
C MET A 347 -5.01 15.63 3.06
N PRO A 348 -5.39 15.13 1.87
CA PRO A 348 -4.78 13.93 1.29
C PRO A 348 -3.27 14.07 1.08
N LEU A 349 -2.79 15.25 0.68
CA LEU A 349 -1.36 15.50 0.46
C LEU A 349 -0.60 15.49 1.79
N LEU A 350 -1.13 16.13 2.83
CA LEU A 350 -0.54 16.10 4.17
C LEU A 350 -0.53 14.67 4.72
N ALA A 351 -1.63 13.93 4.58
CA ALA A 351 -1.69 12.54 5.00
C ALA A 351 -0.67 11.66 4.27
N LEU A 352 -0.53 11.84 2.94
CA LEU A 352 0.47 11.15 2.14
C LEU A 352 1.90 11.52 2.55
N LEU A 353 2.16 12.80 2.79
CA LEU A 353 3.46 13.30 3.25
C LEU A 353 3.85 12.68 4.60
N TYR A 354 2.97 12.74 5.60
CA TYR A 354 3.23 12.15 6.91
C TYR A 354 3.41 10.63 6.84
N ARG A 355 2.59 9.93 6.03
CA ARG A 355 2.78 8.49 5.78
C ARG A 355 4.12 8.19 5.10
N GLY A 356 4.52 9.02 4.14
CA GLY A 356 5.82 8.93 3.46
C GLY A 356 6.98 9.11 4.42
N ILE A 357 6.92 10.10 5.32
CA ILE A 357 7.93 10.33 6.37
C ILE A 357 8.05 9.12 7.30
N VAL A 358 6.93 8.58 7.78
CA VAL A 358 6.93 7.40 8.67
C VAL A 358 7.43 6.16 7.92
N ALA A 359 6.99 5.94 6.68
CA ALA A 359 7.47 4.82 5.87
C ALA A 359 8.98 4.91 5.58
N ALA A 360 9.47 6.12 5.27
CA ALA A 360 10.89 6.37 5.08
C ALA A 360 11.69 6.16 6.37
N TRP A 361 11.17 6.55 7.53
CA TRP A 361 11.80 6.30 8.82
C TRP A 361 11.87 4.80 9.14
N ILE A 362 10.79 4.05 8.95
CA ILE A 362 10.79 2.59 9.10
C ILE A 362 11.82 1.95 8.17
N ALA A 363 11.78 2.31 6.88
CA ALA A 363 12.73 1.79 5.89
C ALA A 363 14.17 2.10 6.29
N PHE A 364 14.46 3.31 6.75
CA PHE A 364 15.78 3.71 7.23
C PHE A 364 16.27 2.84 8.39
N VAL A 365 15.43 2.61 9.41
CA VAL A 365 15.79 1.74 10.55
C VAL A 365 16.01 0.29 10.09
N LEU A 366 15.17 -0.23 9.18
CA LEU A 366 15.33 -1.57 8.63
C LEU A 366 16.63 -1.71 7.84
N LEU A 367 16.96 -0.73 6.99
CA LEU A 367 18.19 -0.71 6.20
C LEU A 367 19.43 -0.65 7.10
N ASN A 368 19.38 0.11 8.20
CA ASN A 368 20.44 0.16 9.19
C ASN A 368 20.70 -1.23 9.80
N PHE A 369 19.66 -1.93 10.29
CA PHE A 369 19.82 -3.28 10.84
C PHE A 369 20.26 -4.31 9.80
N ILE A 370 19.73 -4.25 8.57
CA ILE A 370 20.19 -5.10 7.47
C ILE A 370 21.68 -4.85 7.19
N SER A 371 22.11 -3.58 7.21
CA SER A 371 23.53 -3.23 6.97
C SER A 371 24.47 -3.66 8.08
N ALA A 372 24.01 -3.63 9.33
CA ALA A 372 24.78 -4.05 10.49
C ALA A 372 25.09 -5.56 10.45
N GLU A 373 24.12 -6.36 9.99
CA GLU A 373 24.21 -7.83 9.96
C GLU A 373 24.86 -8.36 8.68
N MET A 374 25.32 -7.51 7.76
CA MET A 374 26.08 -7.97 6.60
C MET A 374 27.50 -8.34 7.03
N PRO A 375 27.87 -9.65 7.01
CA PRO A 375 29.20 -10.08 7.41
C PRO A 375 30.21 -9.57 6.39
N LEU A 376 31.15 -8.75 6.86
CA LEU A 376 32.29 -8.29 6.07
C LEU A 376 33.55 -9.12 6.29
N ASP A 377 33.54 -10.08 7.23
CA ASP A 377 34.77 -10.75 7.63
C ASP A 377 35.02 -12.03 6.81
N PRO A 378 35.90 -12.00 5.79
CA PRO A 378 36.23 -13.19 5.00
C PRO A 378 36.98 -14.24 5.82
N HIS A 379 37.57 -13.88 6.96
CA HIS A 379 38.40 -14.80 7.73
C HIS A 379 37.60 -15.85 8.50
N LEU A 380 36.35 -15.54 8.87
CA LEU A 380 35.43 -16.49 9.50
C LEU A 380 34.94 -17.57 8.55
N VAL A 381 35.08 -17.39 7.23
CA VAL A 381 34.63 -18.37 6.23
C VAL A 381 35.68 -19.45 5.97
N TYR A 382 36.98 -19.13 6.09
CA TYR A 382 38.07 -20.07 5.84
C TYR A 382 38.66 -20.73 7.10
N GLY A 383 38.55 -20.09 8.27
CA GLY A 383 39.24 -20.53 9.49
C GLY A 383 38.80 -21.86 10.10
N ASP A 384 37.53 -22.28 9.91
CA ASP A 384 36.99 -23.50 10.54
C ASP A 384 36.98 -24.74 9.62
N LEU A 385 37.42 -24.58 8.36
CA LEU A 385 37.49 -25.67 7.38
C LEU A 385 38.63 -26.66 7.66
N GLU A 386 39.67 -26.26 8.39
CA GLU A 386 40.85 -27.10 8.60
C GLU A 386 40.69 -28.09 9.77
N THR A 387 39.83 -27.80 10.75
CA THR A 387 39.69 -28.62 11.98
C THR A 387 38.44 -29.49 12.02
N SER A 388 37.45 -29.22 11.16
CA SER A 388 36.18 -29.95 11.14
C SER A 388 36.03 -30.64 9.78
N GLY A 389 36.50 -31.88 9.66
CA GLY A 389 36.28 -32.74 8.47
C GLY A 389 34.80 -33.09 8.20
N ALA A 390 33.87 -32.24 8.63
CA ALA A 390 32.44 -32.36 8.52
C ALA A 390 31.94 -31.32 7.52
N ARG A 391 31.62 -31.81 6.31
CA ARG A 391 30.77 -31.19 5.27
C ARG A 391 30.97 -29.68 5.10
N LEU A 392 31.54 -29.30 3.96
CA LEU A 392 31.18 -28.09 3.22
C LEU A 392 29.64 -28.00 3.15
N MET A 393 29.02 -27.49 4.21
CA MET A 393 27.59 -27.35 4.34
C MET A 393 27.27 -26.08 3.58
N TRP A 394 27.29 -26.19 2.25
CA TRP A 394 26.72 -25.29 1.25
C TRP A 394 26.30 -23.94 1.84
N TRP A 395 27.29 -23.15 2.26
CA TRP A 395 27.05 -21.78 2.65
C TRP A 395 26.74 -21.13 1.32
N ASN A 396 25.45 -20.99 1.01
CA ASN A 396 25.03 -20.20 -0.12
C ASN A 396 25.09 -18.76 0.43
N PRO A 397 26.12 -17.96 0.09
CA PRO A 397 26.25 -16.58 0.58
C PRO A 397 25.01 -15.73 0.26
N TRP A 398 24.15 -16.22 -0.64
CA TRP A 398 22.92 -15.60 -1.09
C TRP A 398 21.67 -16.17 -0.45
N ASN A 399 21.75 -17.36 0.15
CA ASN A 399 20.77 -17.83 1.12
C ASN A 399 21.15 -17.27 2.49
N MET A 400 21.38 -15.95 2.51
CA MET A 400 21.60 -15.14 3.69
C MET A 400 20.29 -15.20 4.47
N GLN A 401 20.10 -16.31 5.21
CA GLN A 401 19.27 -16.28 6.39
C GLN A 401 19.92 -15.18 7.21
N LEU A 402 19.32 -13.99 7.16
CA LEU A 402 19.66 -12.89 8.04
C LEU A 402 19.58 -13.48 9.44
N HIS A 403 20.72 -13.91 9.98
CA HIS A 403 20.86 -14.37 11.34
C HIS A 403 20.84 -13.12 12.22
N LEU A 404 19.73 -12.39 12.11
CA LEU A 404 19.42 -11.28 12.98
C LEU A 404 19.47 -11.84 14.40
N SER A 405 20.32 -11.25 15.22
CA SER A 405 20.27 -11.53 16.65
C SER A 405 18.83 -11.40 17.15
N TYR A 406 18.42 -12.22 18.13
CA TYR A 406 17.08 -12.13 18.72
C TYR A 406 16.73 -10.70 19.16
N THR A 407 17.74 -9.90 19.54
CA THR A 407 17.60 -8.47 19.85
C THR A 407 17.22 -7.65 18.61
N HIS A 408 17.90 -7.83 17.48
CA HIS A 408 17.59 -7.13 16.23
C HIS A 408 16.24 -7.56 15.65
N ILE A 409 15.86 -8.84 15.77
CA ILE A 409 14.50 -9.29 15.40
C ILE A 409 13.45 -8.55 16.25
N ALA A 410 13.66 -8.45 17.56
CA ALA A 410 12.76 -7.72 18.44
C ALA A 410 12.68 -6.23 18.08
N TYR A 411 13.81 -5.59 17.75
CA TYR A 411 13.85 -4.19 17.29
C TYR A 411 13.14 -3.97 15.96
N VAL A 412 13.34 -4.87 14.98
CA VAL A 412 12.66 -4.83 13.68
C VAL A 412 11.15 -5.03 13.86
N ALA A 413 10.74 -6.03 14.65
CA ALA A 413 9.33 -6.29 14.94
C ALA A 413 8.67 -5.11 15.66
N PHE A 414 9.35 -4.54 16.66
CA PHE A 414 8.88 -3.37 17.39
C PHE A 414 8.77 -2.13 16.48
N THR A 415 9.77 -1.89 15.63
CA THR A 415 9.78 -0.81 14.63
C THR A 415 8.63 -0.97 13.65
N GLY A 416 8.41 -2.18 13.14
CA GLY A 416 7.29 -2.49 12.24
C GLY A 416 5.94 -2.26 12.92
N PHE A 417 5.75 -2.76 14.14
CA PHE A 417 4.52 -2.56 14.92
C PHE A 417 4.24 -1.08 15.18
N MET A 418 5.22 -0.34 15.73
CA MET A 418 5.06 1.10 16.01
C MET A 418 4.87 1.91 14.74
N GLY A 419 5.52 1.50 13.65
CA GLY A 419 5.35 2.09 12.32
C GLY A 419 3.93 1.95 11.80
N ILE A 420 3.37 0.72 11.79
CA ILE A 420 2.00 0.47 11.36
C ILE A 420 1.02 1.19 12.29
N TRP A 421 1.25 1.19 13.61
CA TRP A 421 0.43 1.92 14.56
C TRP A 421 0.40 3.42 14.26
N THR A 422 1.57 4.04 14.05
CA THR A 422 1.67 5.47 13.67
C THR A 422 0.95 5.77 12.35
N LEU A 423 1.05 4.89 11.35
CA LEU A 423 0.29 5.01 10.10
C LEU A 423 -1.23 4.90 10.32
N GLY A 424 -1.64 4.07 11.28
CA GLY A 424 -3.02 3.98 11.77
C GLY A 424 -3.50 5.28 12.42
N VAL A 425 -2.69 5.87 13.30
CA VAL A 425 -2.96 7.17 13.95
C VAL A 425 -3.11 8.27 12.90
N ILE A 426 -2.17 8.39 11.94
CA ILE A 426 -2.26 9.37 10.84
C ILE A 426 -3.56 9.19 10.05
N SER A 427 -3.98 7.94 9.80
CA SER A 427 -5.22 7.64 9.08
C SER A 427 -6.45 8.06 9.89
N ALA A 428 -6.51 7.72 11.17
CA ALA A 428 -7.60 8.11 12.07
C ALA A 428 -7.70 9.64 12.21
N THR A 429 -6.57 10.34 12.37
CA THR A 429 -6.51 11.82 12.37
C THR A 429 -7.06 12.38 11.06
N SER A 430 -6.65 11.81 9.93
CA SER A 430 -7.08 12.27 8.61
C SER A 430 -8.59 12.11 8.42
N TYR A 431 -9.15 10.96 8.82
CA TYR A 431 -10.59 10.74 8.76
C TYR A 431 -11.35 11.71 9.66
N PHE A 432 -10.88 11.93 10.89
CA PHE A 432 -11.50 12.90 11.79
C PHE A 432 -11.54 14.29 11.17
N ILE A 433 -10.42 14.76 10.61
CA ILE A 433 -10.32 16.11 10.03
C ILE A 433 -11.24 16.27 8.83
N ILE A 434 -11.29 15.26 7.95
CA ILE A 434 -12.19 15.28 6.78
C ILE A 434 -13.64 15.34 7.27
N THR A 435 -14.04 14.45 8.19
CA THR A 435 -15.40 14.42 8.74
C THR A 435 -15.76 15.73 9.42
N HIS A 436 -14.88 16.28 10.26
CA HIS A 436 -15.10 17.54 10.94
C HIS A 436 -15.24 18.71 9.96
N GLY A 437 -14.38 18.77 8.93
CA GLY A 437 -14.46 19.78 7.88
C GLY A 437 -15.76 19.69 7.07
N SER A 438 -16.20 18.47 6.73
CA SER A 438 -17.47 18.23 6.06
C SER A 438 -18.68 18.62 6.91
N MET A 439 -18.63 18.39 8.23
CA MET A 439 -19.67 18.85 9.16
C MET A 439 -19.75 20.38 9.17
N LEU A 440 -18.63 21.08 9.31
CA LEU A 440 -18.63 22.55 9.27
C LEU A 440 -19.18 23.08 7.94
N TRP A 441 -18.77 22.50 6.81
CA TRP A 441 -19.32 22.85 5.50
C TRP A 441 -20.85 22.64 5.44
N PHE A 442 -21.34 21.52 5.97
CA PHE A 442 -22.78 21.22 6.01
C PHE A 442 -23.56 22.22 6.86
N PHE A 443 -23.07 22.53 8.07
CA PHE A 443 -23.75 23.46 8.99
C PHE A 443 -23.69 24.92 8.53
N HIS A 444 -22.69 25.30 7.73
CA HIS A 444 -22.62 26.60 7.07
C HIS A 444 -23.27 26.58 5.68
N ASP A 445 -24.49 26.06 5.55
CA ASP A 445 -25.31 26.10 4.33
C ASP A 445 -24.66 25.51 3.05
N GLY A 446 -23.66 24.62 3.18
CA GLY A 446 -22.95 24.05 2.03
C GLY A 446 -23.86 23.33 1.03
N LEU A 447 -24.92 22.68 1.51
CA LEU A 447 -25.92 22.01 0.64
C LEU A 447 -26.74 22.97 -0.22
N ARG A 448 -26.87 24.24 0.17
CA ARG A 448 -27.59 25.26 -0.60
C ARG A 448 -26.72 25.89 -1.69
N GLY A 449 -25.42 25.58 -1.71
CA GLY A 449 -24.45 26.15 -2.64
C GLY A 449 -24.09 27.61 -2.37
N THR A 450 -24.70 28.24 -1.37
CA THR A 450 -24.42 29.63 -0.95
C THR A 450 -23.38 29.70 0.16
N GLY A 451 -23.17 28.58 0.86
CA GLY A 451 -22.32 28.49 2.03
C GLY A 451 -21.01 27.74 1.78
N GLY A 452 -20.07 27.85 2.73
CA GLY A 452 -18.75 27.25 2.64
C GLY A 452 -18.14 27.04 4.02
N ALA A 453 -17.16 26.16 4.11
CA ALA A 453 -16.45 25.95 5.38
C ALA A 453 -15.68 27.22 5.78
N PRO A 454 -15.57 27.51 7.10
CA PRO A 454 -14.83 28.66 7.58
C PRO A 454 -13.36 28.57 7.18
N PHE A 455 -12.73 29.74 7.02
CA PHE A 455 -11.29 29.80 6.77
C PHE A 455 -10.52 29.06 7.88
N CYS A 456 -9.54 28.26 7.49
CA CYS A 456 -8.75 27.41 8.40
C CYS A 456 -9.53 26.30 9.14
N ALA A 457 -10.63 25.78 8.59
CA ALA A 457 -11.37 24.63 9.15
C ALA A 457 -10.44 23.45 9.52
N ILE A 458 -9.42 23.16 8.72
CA ILE A 458 -8.44 22.09 9.01
C ILE A 458 -7.59 22.37 10.24
N LEU A 459 -7.08 23.59 10.42
CA LEU A 459 -6.25 23.91 11.58
C LEU A 459 -7.08 23.84 12.86
N ARG A 460 -8.35 24.27 12.79
CA ARG A 460 -9.31 24.09 13.89
C ARG A 460 -9.54 22.60 14.17
N ALA A 461 -9.77 21.79 13.13
CA ALA A 461 -9.93 20.35 13.28
C ALA A 461 -8.71 19.70 13.96
N TYR A 462 -7.48 20.06 13.55
CA TYR A 462 -6.25 19.59 14.21
C TYR A 462 -6.19 20.02 15.68
N ALA A 463 -6.48 21.28 15.98
CA ALA A 463 -6.50 21.77 17.36
C ALA A 463 -7.51 21.00 18.22
N VAL A 464 -8.68 20.69 17.66
CA VAL A 464 -9.72 19.88 18.31
C VAL A 464 -9.24 18.45 18.53
N VAL A 465 -8.64 17.80 17.53
CA VAL A 465 -8.08 16.45 17.65
C VAL A 465 -7.05 16.41 18.77
N PHE A 466 -6.02 17.25 18.70
CA PHE A 466 -4.92 17.18 19.65
C PHE A 466 -5.33 17.59 21.08
N ARG A 467 -6.27 18.51 21.23
CA ARG A 467 -6.73 18.97 22.55
C ARG A 467 -7.73 18.02 23.21
N TYR A 468 -8.67 17.45 22.45
CA TYR A 468 -9.81 16.73 23.02
C TYR A 468 -9.89 15.26 22.63
N HIS A 469 -9.43 14.87 21.44
CA HIS A 469 -9.66 13.54 20.88
C HIS A 469 -8.39 12.73 20.60
N LEU A 470 -7.24 13.17 21.13
CA LEU A 470 -5.95 12.52 20.87
C LEU A 470 -5.96 11.06 21.31
N GLY A 471 -6.52 10.76 22.49
CA GLY A 471 -6.62 9.39 23.00
C GLY A 471 -7.46 8.48 22.09
N SER A 472 -8.63 8.95 21.63
CA SER A 472 -9.50 8.18 20.74
C SER A 472 -8.91 7.98 19.35
N VAL A 473 -8.14 8.95 18.86
CA VAL A 473 -7.42 8.83 17.58
C VAL A 473 -6.28 7.82 17.70
N ILE A 474 -5.55 7.81 18.81
CA ILE A 474 -4.50 6.82 19.08
C ILE A 474 -5.09 5.41 19.21
N SER A 475 -6.18 5.25 19.96
CA SER A 475 -6.86 3.96 20.13
C SER A 475 -7.49 3.48 18.81
N GLY A 476 -8.13 4.37 18.05
CA GLY A 476 -8.64 4.08 16.71
C GLY A 476 -7.53 3.65 15.75
N GLY A 477 -6.38 4.33 15.79
CA GLY A 477 -5.19 3.95 15.02
C GLY A 477 -4.65 2.56 15.39
N PHE A 478 -4.72 2.19 16.67
CA PHE A 478 -4.36 0.86 17.16
C PHE A 478 -5.31 -0.21 16.60
N PHE A 479 -6.63 0.02 16.65
CA PHE A 479 -7.59 -0.94 16.09
C PHE A 479 -7.48 -1.07 14.56
N ILE A 480 -7.22 0.02 13.84
CA ILE A 480 -6.93 -0.03 12.40
C ILE A 480 -5.69 -0.89 12.13
N THR A 481 -4.70 -0.83 13.01
CA THR A 481 -3.46 -1.62 12.91
C THR A 481 -3.74 -3.10 13.12
N LEU A 482 -4.43 -3.45 14.21
CA LEU A 482 -4.82 -4.84 14.50
C LEU A 482 -5.72 -5.45 13.43
N ALA A 483 -6.57 -4.65 12.77
CA ALA A 483 -7.42 -5.14 11.70
C ALA A 483 -6.67 -5.39 10.38
N ARG A 484 -5.45 -4.85 10.24
CA ARG A 484 -4.61 -4.98 9.04
C ARG A 484 -3.48 -6.00 9.19
N SER A 485 -3.02 -6.23 10.42
CA SER A 485 -2.09 -7.32 10.79
C SER A 485 -2.81 -8.66 10.84
#